data_AF-A0A936TR92-F1
#
_entry.id   AF-A0A936TR92-F1
#
_cell.length_a   1.000
_cell.length_b   1.000
_cell.length_c   1.000
_cell.angle_alpha   90.00
_cell.angle_beta   90.00
_cell.angle_gamma   90.00
#
_symmetry.space_group_name_H-M   'P 1'
#
loop_
_entity.id
_entity.type
_entity.pdbx_description
1 polymer ?
#
loop_
_entity_poly.entity_id
_entity_poly.type
_entity_poly.pdbx_seq_one_letter_code
_entity_poly.pdbx_strand_id
1 'polypeptide(L)'
;MSKTEMNWAAIDADPRFQALHKKKLTFLWSLMIISVVYYFLLPIGAAYYQDLYKIKVWGPVNVGIIFALSEFIVAWTIAGVYAVRANKQFDAMAAEIINDAHNIK
;
A
#
# COMPACT_ATOMS: atom_id res chain seq x y z
N MET A 1 -13.60 -32.12 -22.14
CA MET A 1 -12.68 -32.12 -20.98
C MET A 1 -13.37 -31.37 -19.87
N SER A 2 -13.75 -32.05 -18.78
CA SER A 2 -14.34 -31.39 -17.60
C SER A 2 -13.28 -30.43 -17.04
N LYS A 3 -13.61 -29.14 -16.98
CA LYS A 3 -12.83 -28.16 -16.23
C LYS A 3 -12.84 -28.66 -14.79
N THR A 4 -11.71 -29.11 -14.26
CA THR A 4 -11.60 -29.40 -12.83
C THR A 4 -12.04 -28.14 -12.09
N GLU A 5 -13.23 -28.15 -11.48
CA GLU A 5 -13.73 -27.00 -10.75
C GLU A 5 -12.82 -26.78 -9.55
N MET A 6 -12.17 -25.63 -9.52
CA MET A 6 -11.22 -25.30 -8.47
C MET A 6 -11.98 -25.10 -7.16
N ASN A 7 -11.59 -25.82 -6.11
CA ASN A 7 -12.23 -25.70 -4.81
C ASN A 7 -11.77 -24.42 -4.09
N TRP A 8 -12.42 -23.30 -4.41
CA TRP A 8 -12.09 -22.00 -3.83
C TRP A 8 -12.20 -21.95 -2.30
N ALA A 9 -13.13 -22.71 -1.72
CA ALA A 9 -13.28 -22.79 -0.27
C ALA A 9 -12.08 -23.49 0.39
N ALA A 10 -11.57 -24.56 -0.23
CA ALA A 10 -10.37 -25.23 0.24
C ALA A 10 -9.10 -24.37 0.06
N ILE A 11 -9.01 -23.61 -1.03
CA ILE A 11 -7.91 -22.65 -1.24
C ILE A 11 -7.94 -21.51 -0.21
N ASP A 12 -9.13 -20.95 0.07
CA ASP A 12 -9.27 -19.92 1.11
C ASP A 12 -8.89 -20.48 2.49
N ALA A 13 -9.28 -21.72 2.80
CA ALA A 13 -8.89 -22.39 4.04
C ALA A 13 -7.41 -22.83 4.10
N ASP A 14 -6.67 -22.82 2.99
CA ASP A 14 -5.27 -23.25 2.95
C ASP A 14 -4.41 -22.33 3.86
N PRO A 15 -3.64 -22.90 4.80
CA PRO A 15 -2.78 -22.12 5.71
C PRO A 15 -1.80 -21.19 5.00
N ARG A 16 -1.31 -21.57 3.81
CA ARG A 16 -0.40 -20.76 2.99
C ARG A 16 -1.11 -19.54 2.42
N PHE A 17 -2.36 -19.71 1.97
CA PHE A 17 -3.19 -18.60 1.50
C PHE A 17 -3.49 -17.64 2.64
N GLN A 18 -3.90 -18.15 3.80
CA GLN A 18 -4.14 -17.31 4.98
C GLN A 18 -2.87 -16.56 5.43
N ALA A 19 -1.70 -17.20 5.36
CA ALA A 19 -0.43 -16.56 5.64
C ALA A 19 -0.08 -15.46 4.62
N LEU A 20 -0.29 -15.69 3.32
CA LEU A 20 -0.14 -14.68 2.27
C LEU A 20 -1.08 -13.50 2.51
N HIS A 21 -2.36 -13.78 2.71
CA HIS A 21 -3.41 -12.80 2.91
C HIS A 21 -3.11 -11.90 4.12
N LYS A 22 -2.79 -12.50 5.27
CA LYS A 22 -2.40 -11.77 6.48
C LYS A 22 -1.18 -10.88 6.25
N LYS A 23 -0.11 -11.42 5.65
CA LYS A 23 1.11 -10.63 5.37
C LYS A 23 0.83 -9.45 4.44
N LYS A 24 0.09 -9.69 3.35
CA LYS A 24 -0.27 -8.66 2.38
C LYS A 24 -1.13 -7.58 3.03
N LEU A 25 -2.16 -7.97 3.79
CA LEU A 25 -3.01 -7.01 4.50
C LEU A 25 -2.23 -6.19 5.52
N THR A 26 -1.44 -6.81 6.40
CA THR A 26 -0.66 -6.06 7.40
C THR A 26 0.26 -5.04 6.74
N PHE A 27 0.89 -5.40 5.62
CA PHE A 27 1.74 -4.49 4.86
C PHE A 27 0.94 -3.35 4.23
N LEU A 28 -0.18 -3.65 3.57
CA LEU A 28 -1.06 -2.64 2.96
C LEU A 28 -1.63 -1.68 4.00
N TRP A 29 -2.12 -2.19 5.13
CA TRP A 29 -2.61 -1.38 6.24
C TRP A 29 -1.53 -0.47 6.81
N SER A 30 -0.29 -0.95 6.91
CA SER A 30 0.83 -0.13 7.36
C SER A 30 1.09 1.04 6.39
N LEU A 31 1.15 0.76 5.08
CA LEU A 31 1.30 1.80 4.06
C LEU A 31 0.13 2.78 4.06
N MET A 32 -1.09 2.27 4.24
CA MET A 32 -2.30 3.08 4.30
C MET A 32 -2.27 4.05 5.48
N ILE A 33 -1.93 3.57 6.69
CA ILE A 33 -1.83 4.41 7.89
C ILE A 33 -0.79 5.52 7.67
N ILE A 34 0.39 5.18 7.15
CA ILE A 34 1.44 6.16 6.84
C ILE A 34 0.92 7.22 5.86
N SER A 35 0.30 6.78 4.76
CA SER A 35 -0.26 7.67 3.73
C SER A 35 -1.34 8.59 4.30
N VAL A 36 -2.29 8.03 5.03
CA VAL A 36 -3.42 8.76 5.64
C VAL A 36 -2.90 9.80 6.63
N VAL A 37 -2.00 9.41 7.54
CA VAL A 37 -1.42 10.35 8.50
C VAL A 37 -0.73 11.49 7.76
N TYR A 38 0.11 11.17 6.77
CA TYR A 38 0.85 12.20 6.04
C TYR A 38 -0.06 13.12 5.23
N TYR A 39 -1.05 12.58 4.54
CA TYR A 39 -2.04 13.33 3.78
C TYR A 39 -2.83 14.31 4.67
N PHE A 40 -3.27 13.86 5.85
CA PHE A 40 -4.03 14.73 6.76
C PHE A 40 -3.16 15.77 7.48
N LEU A 41 -1.83 15.61 7.52
CA LEU A 41 -0.94 16.65 8.03
C LEU A 41 -1.04 17.95 7.23
N LEU A 42 -1.35 17.89 5.92
CA LEU A 42 -1.52 19.08 5.10
C LEU A 42 -2.72 19.96 5.56
N PRO A 43 -3.98 19.48 5.55
CA PRO A 43 -5.12 20.31 5.98
C PRO A 43 -5.06 20.64 7.47
N ILE A 44 -4.57 19.75 8.33
CA ILE A 44 -4.37 20.04 9.76
C ILE A 44 -3.32 21.14 9.93
N GLY A 45 -2.20 21.03 9.24
CA GLY A 45 -1.15 22.05 9.21
C GLY A 45 -1.66 23.40 8.72
N ALA A 46 -2.41 23.40 7.62
CA ALA A 46 -2.98 24.61 7.05
C ALA A 46 -4.02 25.26 7.98
N ALA A 47 -4.80 24.48 8.73
CA ALA A 47 -5.82 24.99 9.64
C ALA A 47 -5.23 25.57 10.93
N TYR A 48 -4.29 24.86 11.55
CA TYR A 48 -3.80 25.18 12.90
C TYR A 48 -2.41 25.86 12.92
N TYR A 49 -1.60 25.70 11.87
CA TYR A 49 -0.22 26.21 11.77
C TYR A 49 -0.06 27.17 10.58
N GLN A 50 -1.01 28.09 10.45
CA GLN A 50 -1.07 29.04 9.34
C GLN A 50 0.21 29.87 9.19
N ASP A 51 0.84 30.26 10.31
CA ASP A 51 2.05 31.08 10.28
C ASP A 51 3.22 30.35 9.62
N LEU A 52 3.36 29.04 9.88
CA LEU A 52 4.34 28.18 9.21
C LEU A 52 4.03 28.08 7.70
N TYR A 53 2.77 27.86 7.34
CA TYR A 53 2.34 27.67 5.95
C TYR A 53 2.45 28.94 5.11
N LYS A 54 2.42 30.12 5.74
CA LYS A 54 2.59 31.42 5.08
C LYS A 54 4.05 31.82 4.87
N ILE A 55 5.02 31.12 5.48
CA ILE A 55 6.45 31.42 5.31
C ILE A 55 6.81 31.26 3.84
N LYS A 56 7.19 32.37 3.20
CA LYS A 56 7.66 32.39 1.82
C LYS A 56 9.09 31.86 1.76
N VAL A 57 9.32 30.95 0.82
CA VAL A 57 10.64 30.37 0.55
C VAL A 57 11.25 31.05 -0.68
N TRP A 58 10.50 31.16 -1.77
CA TRP A 58 10.95 31.83 -2.98
C TRP A 58 9.79 32.35 -3.82
N GLY A 59 9.79 33.65 -4.11
CA GLY A 59 8.71 34.29 -4.87
C GLY A 59 7.33 34.00 -4.24
N PRO A 60 6.36 33.45 -4.99
CA PRO A 60 5.05 33.05 -4.46
C PRO A 60 5.06 31.69 -3.73
N VAL A 61 6.16 30.92 -3.78
CA VAL A 61 6.26 29.61 -3.14
C VAL A 61 6.43 29.76 -1.64
N ASN A 62 5.54 29.12 -0.89
CA ASN A 62 5.58 29.05 0.56
C ASN A 62 5.74 27.60 1.04
N VAL A 63 5.95 27.42 2.34
CA VAL A 63 6.10 26.10 2.97
C VAL A 63 4.89 25.20 2.69
N GLY A 64 3.67 25.75 2.68
CA GLY A 64 2.46 24.97 2.39
C GLY A 64 2.45 24.36 0.99
N ILE A 65 2.87 25.12 -0.03
CA ILE A 65 3.01 24.63 -1.41
C ILE A 65 4.07 23.53 -1.48
N ILE A 66 5.21 23.71 -0.80
CA ILE A 66 6.27 22.70 -0.76
C ILE A 66 5.76 21.41 -0.10
N PHE A 67 5.02 21.52 0.99
CA PHE A 67 4.43 20.35 1.67
C PHE A 67 3.42 19.63 0.76
N ALA A 68 2.55 20.37 0.08
CA ALA A 68 1.62 19.80 -0.90
C ALA A 68 2.35 19.07 -2.04
N LEU A 69 3.47 19.62 -2.53
CA LEU A 69 4.29 18.95 -3.54
C LEU A 69 4.98 17.69 -3.00
N SER A 70 5.39 17.69 -1.72
CA SER A 70 5.99 16.49 -1.12
C SER A 70 5.02 15.31 -1.00
N GLU A 71 3.70 15.53 -0.97
CA GLU A 71 2.72 14.44 -1.00
C GLU A 71 2.86 13.56 -2.25
N PHE A 72 3.18 14.15 -3.40
CA PHE A 72 3.42 13.38 -4.64
C PHE A 72 4.65 12.49 -4.51
N ILE A 73 5.73 13.00 -3.94
CA ILE A 73 6.97 12.25 -3.71
C ILE A 73 6.70 11.08 -2.75
N VAL A 74 5.94 11.31 -1.69
CA VAL A 74 5.53 10.26 -0.75
C VAL A 74 4.66 9.21 -1.44
N ALA A 75 3.67 9.63 -2.24
CA ALA A 75 2.80 8.71 -2.98
C ALA A 75 3.60 7.81 -3.94
N TRP A 76 4.52 8.36 -4.73
CA TRP A 76 5.39 7.56 -5.60
C TRP A 76 6.33 6.65 -4.82
N THR A 77 6.84 7.11 -3.68
CA THR A 77 7.68 6.28 -2.79
C THR A 77 6.89 5.09 -2.27
N ILE A 78 5.67 5.30 -1.77
CA ILE A 78 4.77 4.24 -1.29
C ILE A 78 4.47 3.24 -2.43
N ALA A 79 4.15 3.74 -3.63
CA ALA A 79 3.90 2.90 -4.80
C ALA A 79 5.13 2.06 -5.18
N GLY A 80 6.33 2.66 -5.20
CA GLY A 80 7.58 1.96 -5.48
C GLY A 80 7.91 0.89 -4.44
N VAL A 81 7.78 1.23 -3.15
CA VAL A 81 7.98 0.28 -2.04
C VAL A 81 6.99 -0.88 -2.13
N TYR A 82 5.73 -0.59 -2.46
CA TYR A 82 4.72 -1.62 -2.69
C TYR A 82 5.10 -2.53 -3.88
N ALA A 83 5.45 -1.96 -5.03
CA ALA A 83 5.81 -2.72 -6.22
C ALA A 83 6.98 -3.68 -5.97
N VAL A 84 8.05 -3.19 -5.32
CA VAL A 84 9.21 -4.02 -4.97
C VAL A 84 8.82 -5.15 -4.02
N ARG A 85 7.98 -4.87 -3.01
CA ARG A 85 7.53 -5.87 -2.04
C ARG A 85 6.62 -6.92 -2.68
N ALA A 86 5.68 -6.50 -3.51
CA ALA A 86 4.75 -7.39 -4.20
C ALA A 86 5.50 -8.38 -5.09
N ASN A 87 6.36 -7.87 -5.98
CA ASN A 87 7.13 -8.67 -6.92
C ASN A 87 8.06 -9.69 -6.22
N LYS A 88 8.68 -9.29 -5.10
CA LYS A 88 9.66 -10.15 -4.41
C LYS A 88 9.05 -11.17 -3.46
N GLN A 89 7.86 -10.91 -2.92
CA GLN A 89 7.33 -11.72 -1.81
C GLN A 89 5.93 -12.24 -2.09
N PHE A 90 4.98 -11.36 -2.43
CA PHE A 90 3.58 -11.77 -2.58
C PHE A 90 3.37 -12.61 -3.83
N ASP A 91 4.02 -12.25 -4.94
CA ASP A 91 3.89 -12.96 -6.21
C ASP A 91 4.51 -14.36 -6.13
N ALA A 92 5.66 -14.50 -5.46
CA ALA A 92 6.29 -15.79 -5.23
C ALA A 92 5.40 -16.73 -4.39
N MET A 93 4.82 -16.22 -3.30
CA MET A 93 3.89 -16.99 -2.46
C MET A 93 2.60 -17.35 -3.21
N ALA A 94 2.08 -16.44 -4.03
CA ALA A 94 0.89 -16.69 -4.85
C ALA A 94 1.16 -17.77 -5.91
N ALA A 95 2.32 -17.72 -6.56
CA ALA A 95 2.71 -18.71 -7.57
C ALA A 95 2.78 -20.13 -6.99
N GLU A 96 3.29 -20.28 -5.77
CA GLU A 96 3.33 -21.57 -5.06
C GLU A 96 1.91 -22.14 -4.85
N ILE A 97 0.97 -21.31 -4.38
CA ILE A 97 -0.42 -21.72 -4.16
C ILE A 97 -1.12 -22.06 -5.48
N ILE A 98 -0.89 -21.26 -6.53
CA ILE A 98 -1.51 -21.47 -7.85
C ILE A 98 -1.05 -22.79 -8.48
N ASN A 99 0.24 -23.13 -8.35
CA ASN A 99 0.78 -24.39 -8.87
C ASN A 99 0.15 -25.61 -8.19
N ASP A 100 -0.17 -25.50 -6.91
CA ASP A 100 -0.77 -26.58 -6.11
C ASP A 100 -2.31 -26.53 -6.07
N ALA A 101 -2.94 -25.54 -6.67
CA ALA A 101 -4.37 -25.26 -6.52
C ALA A 101 -5.27 -26.44 -6.92
N HIS A 102 -4.83 -27.29 -7.86
CA HIS A 102 -5.56 -28.50 -8.28
C HIS A 102 -5.44 -29.67 -7.29
N ASN A 103 -4.47 -29.62 -6.38
CA ASN A 103 -4.21 -30.65 -5.37
C ASN A 103 -4.83 -30.30 -4.00
N ILE A 104 -5.23 -29.05 -3.81
CA ILE A 104 -5.91 -28.56 -2.60
C ILE A 104 -7.36 -29.04 -2.67
N LYS A 105 -7.74 -29.95 -1.77
CA LYS A 105 -9.08 -30.57 -1.71
C LYS A 105 -9.89 -30.07 -0.54
#